data_AF-A0A812XJL9-F1
#
_entry.id   AF-A0A812XJL9-F1
#
_cell.length_a   1.000
_cell.length_b   1.000
_cell.length_c   1.000
_cell.angle_alpha   90.00
_cell.angle_beta   90.00
_cell.angle_gamma   90.00
#
_symmetry.space_group_name_H-M   'P 1'
#
loop_
_entity.id
_entity.type
_entity.pdbx_description
1 polymer ?
#
loop_
_entity_poly.entity_id
_entity_poly.type
_entity_poly.pdbx_seq_one_letter_code
_entity_poly.pdbx_strand_id
1 'polypeptide(L)'
;MMMEGNADQDGDNRISEDEFVRLLERPEASVALMRLGVDTYAAMEYGQLLFEDGQPLTFGEFMDAILTLRGSNQTTVKDVVNLRKFTADEFSTLHAVLNDLCHFLAGRGMTTNFARRLSTHSRSRVKQFDEV
;
A
#
# COMPACT_ATOMS: atom_id res chain seq x y z
N MET A 1 -1.55 -20.55 -22.26
CA MET A 1 -1.65 -21.84 -21.55
C MET A 1 -0.62 -21.77 -20.42
N MET A 2 -1.07 -21.35 -19.24
CA MET A 2 -0.24 -21.26 -18.03
C MET A 2 -0.12 -22.69 -17.47
N MET A 3 0.93 -23.42 -17.85
CA MET A 3 1.22 -24.76 -17.31
C MET A 3 2.50 -24.63 -16.46
N GLU A 4 2.45 -25.21 -15.26
CA GLU A 4 3.52 -25.42 -14.26
C GLU A 4 3.65 -24.44 -13.07
N GLY A 5 2.88 -23.37 -13.02
CA GLY A 5 2.79 -22.50 -11.85
C GLY A 5 1.37 -22.47 -11.28
N ASN A 6 0.99 -23.45 -10.45
CA ASN A 6 -0.33 -23.51 -9.79
C ASN A 6 -0.49 -22.40 -8.72
N ALA A 7 -0.40 -21.13 -9.14
CA ALA A 7 -0.60 -19.95 -8.30
C ALA A 7 -2.09 -19.76 -8.01
N ASP A 8 -2.92 -19.92 -9.04
CA ASP A 8 -4.38 -19.95 -8.97
C ASP A 8 -4.84 -21.37 -8.55
N GLN A 9 -5.28 -21.53 -7.31
CA GLN A 9 -5.66 -22.81 -6.71
C GLN A 9 -7.17 -23.06 -6.82
N ASP A 10 -7.98 -22.02 -6.88
CA ASP A 10 -9.43 -22.12 -6.99
C ASP A 10 -9.95 -22.03 -8.45
N GLY A 11 -9.08 -21.66 -9.39
CA GLY A 11 -9.34 -21.61 -10.82
C GLY A 11 -10.11 -20.36 -11.26
N ASP A 12 -10.12 -19.29 -10.45
CA ASP A 12 -10.85 -18.06 -10.73
C ASP A 12 -10.11 -17.11 -11.71
N ASN A 13 -8.91 -17.50 -12.16
CA ASN A 13 -7.97 -16.71 -12.97
C ASN A 13 -7.47 -15.43 -12.27
N ARG A 14 -7.54 -15.41 -10.95
CA ARG A 14 -7.01 -14.37 -10.07
C ARG A 14 -6.07 -15.02 -9.06
N ILE A 15 -5.44 -14.16 -8.28
CA ILE A 15 -4.52 -14.52 -7.22
C ILE A 15 -5.05 -13.78 -6.00
N SER A 16 -5.53 -14.54 -5.03
CA SER A 16 -5.87 -14.05 -3.70
C SER A 16 -4.62 -13.85 -2.84
N GLU A 17 -4.76 -13.15 -1.72
CA GLU A 17 -3.68 -12.97 -0.74
C GLU A 17 -3.14 -14.33 -0.26
N ASP A 18 -4.02 -15.28 0.05
CA ASP A 18 -3.63 -16.62 0.51
C ASP A 18 -2.86 -17.41 -0.57
N GLU A 19 -3.30 -17.32 -1.82
CA GLU A 19 -2.62 -17.94 -2.96
C GLU A 19 -1.27 -17.30 -3.25
N PHE A 20 -1.18 -16.00 -3.08
CA PHE A 20 0.07 -15.26 -3.17
C PHE A 20 1.08 -15.70 -2.11
N VAL A 21 0.67 -15.79 -0.84
CA VAL A 21 1.56 -16.26 0.23
C VAL A 21 2.02 -17.69 -0.06
N ARG A 22 1.11 -18.59 -0.43
CA ARG A 22 1.46 -19.97 -0.81
C ARG A 22 2.36 -20.04 -2.03
N LEU A 23 2.21 -19.12 -2.98
CA LEU A 23 3.11 -19.01 -4.14
C LEU A 23 4.52 -18.63 -3.69
N LEU A 24 4.67 -17.65 -2.81
CA LEU A 24 5.98 -17.21 -2.31
C LEU A 24 6.65 -18.22 -1.37
N GLU A 25 5.88 -19.02 -0.63
CA GLU A 25 6.42 -20.14 0.15
C GLU A 25 7.12 -21.21 -0.71
N ARG A 26 6.78 -21.28 -2.01
CA ARG A 26 7.42 -22.23 -2.93
C ARG A 26 8.83 -21.77 -3.26
N PRO A 27 9.87 -22.59 -2.95
CA PRO A 27 11.26 -22.22 -3.19
C PRO A 27 11.54 -21.86 -4.65
N GLU A 28 10.88 -22.55 -5.60
CA GLU A 28 11.07 -22.33 -7.03
C GLU A 28 10.56 -20.95 -7.46
N ALA A 29 9.40 -20.53 -6.95
CA ALA A 29 8.81 -19.23 -7.23
C ALA A 29 9.62 -18.10 -6.57
N SER A 30 10.02 -18.29 -5.31
CA SER A 30 10.87 -17.33 -4.59
C SER A 30 12.22 -17.13 -5.29
N VAL A 31 12.88 -18.20 -5.72
CA VAL A 31 14.15 -18.11 -6.47
C VAL A 31 13.95 -17.43 -7.82
N ALA A 32 12.85 -17.71 -8.52
CA ALA A 32 12.53 -17.06 -9.79
C ALA A 32 12.32 -15.55 -9.63
N LEU A 33 11.56 -15.12 -8.63
CA LEU A 33 11.31 -13.71 -8.34
C LEU A 33 12.57 -12.98 -7.83
N MET A 34 13.40 -13.64 -7.02
CA MET A 34 14.68 -13.10 -6.58
C MET A 34 15.63 -12.86 -7.77
N ARG A 35 15.62 -13.74 -8.79
CA ARG A 35 16.38 -13.51 -10.04
C ARG A 35 15.87 -12.32 -10.84
N LEU A 36 14.58 -12.00 -10.72
CA LEU A 36 14.00 -10.77 -11.27
C LEU A 36 14.32 -9.54 -10.40
N GLY A 37 14.97 -9.70 -9.24
CA GLY A 37 15.37 -8.62 -8.35
C GLY A 37 14.27 -8.15 -7.40
N VAL A 38 13.22 -8.96 -7.23
CA VAL A 38 12.17 -8.77 -6.22
C VAL A 38 12.69 -9.29 -4.88
N ASP A 39 12.50 -8.51 -3.82
CA ASP A 39 12.69 -8.99 -2.45
C ASP A 39 11.44 -9.77 -2.02
N THR A 40 11.53 -11.10 -2.08
CA THR A 40 10.39 -11.98 -1.77
C THR A 40 10.06 -12.00 -0.28
N TYR A 41 11.02 -11.70 0.60
CA TYR A 41 10.77 -11.61 2.03
C TYR A 41 9.95 -10.36 2.35
N ALA A 42 10.35 -9.22 1.78
CA ALA A 42 9.59 -7.98 1.86
C ALA A 42 8.20 -8.14 1.21
N ALA A 43 8.10 -8.85 0.08
CA ALA A 43 6.82 -9.11 -0.57
C ALA A 43 5.88 -9.97 0.29
N MET A 44 6.37 -10.90 1.09
CA MET A 44 5.54 -11.66 2.04
C MET A 44 5.08 -10.79 3.22
N GLU A 45 5.96 -9.95 3.76
CA GLU A 45 5.63 -9.06 4.89
C GLU A 45 4.65 -7.94 4.49
N TYR A 46 4.83 -7.42 3.27
CA TYR A 46 4.01 -6.34 2.71
C TYR A 46 2.97 -6.85 1.70
N GLY A 47 2.71 -8.15 1.64
CA GLY A 47 1.73 -8.74 0.72
C GLY A 47 0.35 -8.09 0.84
N GLN A 48 -0.06 -7.76 2.06
CA GLN A 48 -1.30 -7.03 2.35
C GLN A 48 -1.36 -5.64 1.71
N LEU A 49 -0.23 -5.00 1.45
CA LEU A 49 -0.18 -3.72 0.72
C LEU A 49 -0.38 -3.89 -0.79
N LEU A 50 -0.14 -5.09 -1.33
CA LEU A 50 -0.38 -5.39 -2.75
C LEU A 50 -1.87 -5.63 -3.02
N PHE A 51 -2.62 -6.15 -2.04
CA PHE A 51 -4.05 -6.42 -2.15
C PHE A 51 -4.86 -5.27 -1.56
N GLU A 52 -5.03 -4.18 -2.32
CA GLU A 52 -5.90 -3.07 -1.95
C GLU A 52 -7.32 -3.58 -1.63
N ASP A 53 -7.75 -3.38 -0.38
CA ASP A 53 -9.07 -3.82 0.14
C ASP A 53 -9.36 -5.33 0.01
N GLY A 54 -8.32 -6.16 -0.02
CA GLY A 54 -8.44 -7.63 -0.08
C GLY A 54 -9.02 -8.15 -1.39
N GLN A 55 -8.97 -7.36 -2.46
CA GLN A 55 -9.45 -7.78 -3.77
C GLN A 55 -8.43 -8.67 -4.49
N PRO A 56 -8.83 -9.85 -5.00
CA PRO A 56 -7.93 -10.74 -5.72
C PRO A 56 -7.51 -10.13 -7.06
N LEU A 57 -6.21 -10.21 -7.36
CA LEU A 57 -5.59 -9.59 -8.52
C LEU A 57 -5.54 -10.56 -9.70
N THR A 58 -5.72 -10.08 -10.92
CA THR A 58 -5.36 -10.88 -12.10
C THR A 58 -3.85 -11.13 -12.13
N PHE A 59 -3.42 -12.15 -12.88
CA PHE A 59 -1.98 -12.44 -13.02
C PHE A 59 -1.17 -11.23 -13.56
N GLY A 60 -1.77 -10.40 -14.42
CA GLY A 60 -1.14 -9.18 -14.92
C GLY A 60 -0.92 -8.15 -13.82
N GLU A 61 -1.99 -7.82 -13.09
CA GLU A 61 -1.95 -6.89 -11.95
C GLU A 61 -0.99 -7.38 -10.86
N PHE A 62 -1.00 -8.68 -10.57
CA PHE A 62 -0.04 -9.31 -9.67
C PHE A 62 1.40 -9.12 -10.14
N MET A 63 1.70 -9.37 -11.42
CA MET A 63 3.06 -9.21 -11.93
C MET A 63 3.52 -7.76 -11.93
N ASP A 64 2.63 -6.82 -12.25
CA ASP A 64 2.93 -5.39 -12.16
C ASP A 64 3.22 -5.00 -10.70
N ALA A 65 2.36 -5.41 -9.76
CA ALA A 65 2.50 -5.11 -8.34
C ALA A 65 3.80 -5.73 -7.76
N ILE A 66 4.11 -7.00 -8.02
CA ILE A 66 5.33 -7.62 -7.46
C ILE A 66 6.61 -7.09 -8.11
N LEU A 67 6.56 -6.71 -9.38
CA LEU A 67 7.69 -6.06 -10.04
C LEU A 67 7.90 -4.64 -9.51
N THR A 68 6.90 -3.96 -8.95
CA THR A 68 7.11 -2.67 -8.24
C THR A 68 8.00 -2.83 -7.00
N LEU A 69 8.04 -4.02 -6.39
CA LEU A 69 8.91 -4.34 -5.25
C LEU A 69 10.35 -4.71 -5.66
N ARG A 70 10.65 -4.67 -6.96
CA ARG A 70 12.02 -4.88 -7.44
C ARG A 70 12.93 -3.78 -6.89
N GLY A 71 13.97 -4.14 -6.16
CA GLY A 71 14.90 -3.16 -5.56
C GLY A 71 15.68 -2.31 -6.59
N SER A 72 15.64 -2.70 -7.87
CA SER A 72 16.18 -1.92 -8.98
C SER A 72 15.16 -0.99 -9.65
N ASN A 73 13.93 -0.94 -9.16
CA ASN A 73 13.03 0.15 -9.53
C ASN A 73 13.65 1.45 -9.06
N GLN A 74 13.87 2.31 -10.04
CA GLN A 74 14.64 3.51 -9.84
C GLN A 74 13.79 4.50 -9.05
N THR A 75 13.93 4.48 -7.72
CA THR A 75 13.36 5.53 -6.86
C THR A 75 13.98 6.85 -7.27
N THR A 76 13.14 7.76 -7.76
CA THR A 76 13.58 9.06 -8.22
C THR A 76 13.65 10.04 -7.04
N VAL A 77 14.37 11.14 -7.23
CA VAL A 77 14.34 12.27 -6.28
C VAL A 77 12.90 12.79 -6.11
N LYS A 78 12.06 12.69 -7.16
CA LYS A 78 10.65 13.08 -7.10
C LYS A 78 9.89 12.22 -6.08
N ASP A 79 10.12 10.91 -6.06
CA ASP A 79 9.46 9.99 -5.13
C ASP A 79 9.85 10.29 -3.68
N VAL A 80 11.14 10.53 -3.42
CA VAL A 80 11.62 10.93 -2.09
C VAL A 80 11.07 12.28 -1.67
N VAL A 81 11.00 13.25 -2.59
CA VAL A 81 10.42 14.57 -2.32
C VAL A 81 8.92 14.47 -2.02
N ASN A 82 8.20 13.62 -2.76
CA ASN A 82 6.78 13.37 -2.55
C ASN A 82 6.53 12.72 -1.20
N LEU A 83 7.30 11.67 -0.84
CA LEU A 83 7.21 11.03 0.47
C LEU A 83 7.48 12.04 1.59
N ARG A 84 8.55 12.84 1.47
CA ARG A 84 8.86 13.88 2.48
C ARG A 84 7.73 14.90 2.63
N LYS A 85 7.12 15.35 1.53
CA LYS A 85 5.99 16.30 1.57
C LYS A 85 4.79 15.66 2.26
N PHE A 86 4.42 14.45 1.85
CA PHE A 86 3.34 13.70 2.45
C PHE A 86 3.52 13.55 3.97
N THR A 87 4.70 13.10 4.41
CA THR A 87 4.98 12.95 5.84
C THR A 87 4.91 14.28 6.60
N ALA A 88 5.40 15.37 6.01
CA ALA A 88 5.33 16.70 6.63
C ALA A 88 3.88 17.21 6.76
N ASP A 89 3.04 16.97 5.76
CA ASP A 89 1.63 17.36 5.75
C ASP A 89 0.82 16.55 6.78
N GLU A 90 1.07 15.24 6.88
CA GLU A 90 0.45 14.37 7.88
C GLU A 90 0.84 14.75 9.31
N PHE A 91 2.13 15.03 9.57
CA PHE A 91 2.57 15.50 10.88
C PHE A 91 1.99 16.86 11.24
N SER A 92 1.84 17.76 10.27
CA SER A 92 1.20 19.06 10.50
C SER A 92 -0.28 18.90 10.86
N THR A 93 -0.96 17.96 10.22
CA THR A 93 -2.36 17.61 10.49
C THR A 93 -2.51 17.02 11.88
N LEU A 94 -1.67 16.04 12.24
CA LEU A 94 -1.63 15.43 13.57
C LEU A 94 -1.35 16.47 14.67
N HIS A 95 -0.38 17.36 14.45
CA HIS A 95 -0.07 18.42 15.40
C HIS A 95 -1.27 19.33 15.65
N ALA A 96 -2.03 19.69 14.60
CA ALA A 96 -3.22 20.51 14.76
C ALA A 96 -4.32 19.78 15.54
N VAL A 97 -4.57 18.50 15.24
CA VAL A 97 -5.54 17.66 15.97
C VAL A 97 -5.16 17.54 17.45
N LEU A 98 -3.89 17.28 17.76
CA LEU A 98 -3.39 17.19 19.14
C LEU A 98 -3.53 18.52 19.87
N ASN A 99 -3.21 19.63 19.20
CA ASN A 99 -3.35 20.95 19.81
C ASN A 99 -4.82 21.29 20.11
N ASP A 100 -5.74 20.95 19.20
CA ASP A 100 -7.19 21.10 19.42
C ASP A 100 -7.68 20.24 20.60
N LEU A 101 -7.18 19.00 20.71
CA LEU A 101 -7.48 18.10 21.84
C LEU A 101 -6.95 18.66 23.16
N CYS A 102 -5.70 19.15 23.20
CA CYS A 102 -5.13 19.77 24.39
C CYS A 102 -5.91 21.03 24.81
N HIS A 103 -6.32 21.87 23.85
CA HIS A 103 -7.17 23.02 24.13
C HIS A 103 -8.51 22.61 24.74
N PHE A 104 -9.17 21.61 24.15
CA PHE A 104 -10.44 21.08 24.63
C PHE A 104 -10.34 20.53 26.06
N LEU A 105 -9.32 19.70 26.35
CA LEU A 105 -9.11 19.12 27.68
C LEU A 105 -8.71 20.18 28.72
N ALA A 106 -8.05 21.27 28.31
CA ALA A 106 -7.71 22.39 29.18
C ALA A 106 -8.92 23.30 29.53
N GLY A 107 -10.15 22.93 29.16
CA GLY A 107 -11.36 23.69 29.46
C GLY A 107 -11.52 24.98 28.65
N ARG A 108 -10.68 25.19 27.63
CA ARG A 108 -10.81 26.26 26.63
C ARG A 108 -11.54 25.63 25.44
N GLY A 109 -12.83 25.88 25.29
CA GLY A 109 -13.72 25.18 24.34
C GLY A 109 -13.17 24.98 22.91
N MET A 110 -13.76 24.03 22.17
CA MET A 110 -13.32 23.63 20.82
C MET A 110 -13.11 24.83 19.90
N THR A 111 -11.97 24.87 19.20
CA THR A 111 -11.87 25.68 17.98
C THR A 111 -12.82 25.07 16.94
N THR A 112 -13.56 25.90 16.21
CA THR A 112 -14.65 25.50 15.29
C THR A 112 -14.22 24.62 14.11
N ASN A 113 -12.92 24.30 13.99
CA ASN A 113 -12.32 23.61 12.85
C ASN A 113 -12.14 22.09 13.05
N PHE A 114 -12.30 21.56 14.27
CA PHE A 114 -12.05 20.15 14.57
C PHE A 114 -13.04 19.20 13.85
N ALA A 115 -14.35 19.45 13.99
CA ALA A 115 -15.39 18.60 13.40
C ALA A 115 -15.38 18.62 11.85
N ARG A 116 -14.97 19.74 11.25
CA ARG A 116 -14.89 19.87 9.78
C ARG A 116 -13.71 19.07 9.21
N ARG A 117 -12.57 19.04 9.90
CA ARG A 117 -11.35 18.37 9.43
C ARG A 117 -11.45 16.85 9.41
N LEU A 118 -12.15 16.24 10.39
CA LEU A 118 -12.40 14.80 10.42
C LEU A 118 -13.26 14.29 9.24
N SER A 119 -14.20 15.11 8.74
CA SER A 119 -15.10 14.71 7.64
C SER A 119 -14.53 14.94 6.24
N THR A 120 -13.65 15.94 6.06
CA THR A 120 -13.06 16.25 4.75
C THR A 120 -11.91 15.32 4.34
N HIS A 121 -11.21 14.72 5.32
CA HIS A 121 -10.01 13.94 5.03
C HIS A 121 -10.31 12.52 4.50
N SER A 122 -11.44 11.90 4.90
CA SER A 122 -11.88 10.61 4.32
C SER A 122 -12.42 10.73 2.88
N ARG A 123 -12.85 11.92 2.42
CA ARG A 123 -13.43 12.10 1.07
C ARG A 123 -12.42 12.45 -0.02
N SER A 124 -11.25 12.97 0.34
CA SER A 124 -10.21 13.31 -0.65
C SER A 124 -9.33 12.12 -1.03
N ARG A 125 -9.37 11.03 -0.25
CA ARG A 125 -8.55 9.81 -0.44
C ARG A 125 -8.87 9.00 -1.71
N VAL A 126 -10.10 9.06 -2.23
CA VAL A 126 -10.49 8.23 -3.40
C VAL A 126 -10.06 8.86 -4.73
N LYS A 127 -9.77 10.16 -4.79
CA LYS A 127 -9.57 10.85 -6.09
C LYS A 127 -8.11 11.03 -6.53
N GLN A 128 -7.14 10.74 -5.67
CA GLN A 128 -5.73 11.08 -5.97
C GLN A 128 -4.89 9.89 -6.42
N PHE A 129 -5.44 8.66 -6.39
CA PHE A 129 -4.77 7.46 -6.90
C PHE A 129 -5.18 7.08 -8.34
N ASP A 130 -6.23 7.69 -8.90
CA ASP A 130 -6.73 7.41 -10.26
C ASP A 130 -6.07 8.22 -11.41
N GLU A 131 -5.12 9.13 -11.11
CA GLU A 131 -4.47 9.97 -12.14
C GLU A 131 -2.94 9.95 -12.03
N VAL A 132 -2.28 8.84 -12.39
CA VAL A 132 -0.91 8.84 -12.97
C VAL A 132 -0.77 7.72 -13.99
#